data_AF-Q9IB55-F1
#
_entry.id   AF-Q9IB55-F1
#
_cell.length_a   1.000
_cell.length_b   1.000
_cell.length_c   1.000
_cell.angle_alpha   90.00
_cell.angle_beta   90.00
_cell.angle_gamma   90.00
#
_symmetry.space_group_name_H-M   'P 1'
#
loop_
_entity.id
_entity.type
_entity.pdbx_description
1 polymer ?
#
loop_
_entity_poly.entity_id
_entity_poly.type
_entity_poly.pdbx_seq_one_letter_code
_entity_poly.pdbx_strand_id
1 'polypeptide(L)' 'MACEEYRKTRSLNKLSAKAHHIFQEFIDVQAPREVNLDYPSRELIKRNLLHPTLSCFDLAQLRIHSL' A
#
# COMPACT_ATOMS: atom_id res chain seq x y z
N MET A 1 -3.89 10.09 3.53
CA MET A 1 -5.18 10.03 2.81
C MET A 1 -5.37 8.75 2.01
N ALA A 2 -4.46 8.33 1.11
CA ALA A 2 -4.63 7.12 0.29
C ALA A 2 -4.92 5.83 1.10
N CYS A 3 -4.22 5.62 2.22
CA CYS A 3 -4.45 4.47 3.11
C CYS A 3 -5.80 4.53 3.85
N GLU A 4 -6.28 5.72 4.24
CA GLU A 4 -7.62 5.87 4.85
C GLU A 4 -8.74 5.60 3.84
N GLU A 5 -8.58 6.10 2.62
CA GLU A 5 -9.49 5.84 1.52
C GLU A 5 -9.54 4.36 1.13
N TYR A 6 -8.39 3.69 1.19
CA TYR A 6 -8.29 2.25 1.03
C TYR A 6 -9.05 1.50 2.13
N ARG A 7 -8.84 1.87 3.41
CA ARG A 7 -9.57 1.30 4.55
C ARG A 7 -11.08 1.53 4.51
N LYS A 8 -11.56 2.61 3.89
CA LYS A 8 -13.00 2.89 3.73
C LYS A 8 -13.64 2.10 2.59
N THR A 9 -12.85 1.38 1.78
CA THR A 9 -13.36 0.63 0.62
C THR A 9 -13.94 -0.71 1.04
N ARG A 10 -15.26 -0.87 0.88
CA ARG A 10 -15.97 -2.12 1.22
C ARG A 10 -16.06 -3.16 0.09
N SER A 11 -15.85 -2.73 -1.14
CA SER A 11 -15.91 -3.62 -2.32
C SER A 11 -14.53 -4.23 -2.58
N LEU A 12 -14.42 -5.56 -2.55
CA LEU A 12 -13.17 -6.28 -2.80
C LEU A 12 -12.55 -5.97 -4.18
N ASN A 13 -13.38 -5.80 -5.21
CA ASN A 13 -12.90 -5.44 -6.55
C ASN A 13 -12.25 -4.05 -6.57
N LYS A 14 -12.89 -3.07 -5.91
CA LYS A 14 -12.33 -1.72 -5.77
C LYS A 14 -11.11 -1.70 -4.86
N LEU A 15 -11.10 -2.56 -3.84
CA LEU A 15 -9.99 -2.72 -2.90
C LEU A 15 -8.74 -3.18 -3.67
N SER A 16 -8.83 -4.24 -4.46
CA SER A 16 -7.70 -4.74 -5.26
C SER A 16 -7.15 -3.70 -6.25
N ALA A 17 -8.04 -2.99 -6.95
CA ALA A 17 -7.64 -1.92 -7.87
C ALA A 17 -6.92 -0.77 -7.14
N LYS A 18 -7.46 -0.32 -6.00
CA LYS A 18 -6.79 0.71 -5.17
C LYS A 18 -5.47 0.20 -4.60
N ALA A 19 -5.38 -1.07 -4.22
CA ALA A 19 -4.16 -1.65 -3.68
C ALA A 19 -3.02 -1.57 -4.71
N HIS A 20 -3.29 -2.00 -5.95
CA HIS A 20 -2.32 -1.90 -7.05
C HIS A 20 -1.93 -0.46 -7.35
N HIS A 21 -2.91 0.45 -7.36
CA HIS A 21 -2.64 1.86 -7.63
C HIS A 21 -1.73 2.49 -6.55
N ILE A 22 -2.02 2.23 -5.27
CA ILE A 22 -1.18 2.71 -4.16
C ILE A 22 0.21 2.10 -4.24
N PHE A 23 0.31 0.81 -4.58
CA PHE A 23 1.60 0.15 -4.74
C PHE A 23 2.44 0.82 -5.84
N GLN A 24 1.88 1.02 -7.03
CA GLN A 24 2.63 1.63 -8.14
C GLN A 24 2.96 3.11 -7.90
N GLU A 25 2.14 3.83 -7.15
CA GLU A 25 2.35 5.26 -6.92
C GLU A 25 3.30 5.55 -5.75
N PHE A 26 3.32 4.69 -4.71
CA PHE A 26 4.05 4.95 -3.47
C PHE A 26 5.02 3.85 -3.02
N ILE A 27 4.86 2.60 -3.45
CA ILE A 27 5.61 1.45 -2.89
C ILE A 27 6.61 0.87 -3.89
N ASP A 28 6.29 0.87 -5.18
CA ASP A 28 7.14 0.31 -6.22
C ASP A 28 8.50 1.03 -6.26
N VAL A 29 9.57 0.31 -6.64
CA VAL A 29 10.92 0.90 -6.76
C VAL A 29 11.00 1.94 -7.88
N GLN A 30 10.04 1.91 -8.80
CA GLN A 30 9.89 2.89 -9.87
C GLN A 30 8.75 3.87 -9.60
N ALA A 31 8.22 3.88 -8.38
CA ALA A 31 7.10 4.73 -8.03
C ALA A 31 7.51 6.21 -8.07
N PRO A 32 6.71 7.09 -8.69
CA PRO A 32 7.02 8.52 -8.77
C PRO A 32 7.01 9.20 -7.40
N ARG A 33 6.33 8.59 -6.42
CA ARG A 33 6.26 9.05 -5.03
C ARG A 33 6.69 7.92 -4.09
N GLU A 34 7.72 7.16 -4.46
CA GLU A 34 8.28 6.09 -3.63
C GLU A 34 8.52 6.60 -2.20
N VAL A 35 7.87 5.95 -1.25
CA VAL A 35 8.12 6.18 0.16
C VAL A 35 9.30 5.32 0.58
N ASN A 36 10.17 5.87 1.43
CA ASN A 36 11.39 5.19 1.83
C ASN A 36 11.06 3.96 2.70
N LEU A 37 10.91 2.80 2.03
CA LEU A 37 10.53 1.52 2.62
C LEU A 37 11.68 0.52 2.46
N ASP A 38 11.96 -0.21 3.53
CA ASP A 38 12.89 -1.31 3.50
C ASP A 38 12.40 -2.43 2.55
N TYR A 39 13.35 -3.10 1.90
CA TYR A 39 13.07 -4.20 0.96
C TYR A 39 12.09 -5.26 1.52
N PRO A 40 12.24 -5.74 2.77
CA PRO A 40 11.30 -6.70 3.37
C PRO A 40 9.87 -6.16 3.46
N SER A 41 9.69 -4.90 3.85
CA SER A 41 8.37 -4.26 3.92
C SER A 41 7.70 -4.18 2.55
N ARG A 42 8.45 -3.82 1.50
CA ARG A 42 7.92 -3.76 0.13
C ARG A 42 7.48 -5.14 -0.38
N GLU A 43 8.30 -6.17 -0.16
CA GLU A 43 7.94 -7.55 -0.54
C GLU A 43 6.71 -8.06 0.24
N LEU A 44 6.57 -7.69 1.51
CA LEU A 44 5.40 -8.02 2.30
C LEU A 44 4.14 -7.35 1.74
N ILE A 45 4.20 -6.05 1.39
CA ILE A 45 3.09 -5.34 0.76
C ILE A 45 2.73 -5.99 -0.58
N LYS A 46 3.74 -6.34 -1.39
CA LYS A 46 3.54 -7.03 -2.67
C LYS A 46 2.85 -8.39 -2.51
N ARG A 47 3.19 -9.16 -1.48
CA ARG A 47 2.43 -10.38 -1.10
C ARG A 47 1.01 -10.06 -0.67
N ASN A 48 0.82 -9.00 0.11
CA ASN A 48 -0.50 -8.59 0.56
C ASN A 48 -1.38 -8.10 -0.62
N LEU A 49 -0.81 -7.65 -1.74
CA LEU A 49 -1.59 -7.36 -2.96
C LEU A 49 -2.28 -8.59 -3.56
N LEU A 50 -1.76 -9.81 -3.32
CA LEU A 50 -2.41 -11.05 -3.75
C LEU A 50 -3.69 -11.32 -2.94
N HIS A 51 -3.70 -10.92 -1.67
CA HIS A 51 -4.84 -11.03 -0.76
C HIS A 51 -5.06 -9.68 -0.07
N PRO A 52 -5.62 -8.68 -0.78
CA PRO A 52 -5.70 -7.33 -0.28
C PRO A 52 -6.59 -7.29 0.96
N THR A 53 -5.98 -6.97 2.10
CA THR A 53 -6.62 -6.75 3.40
C THR A 53 -6.62 -5.27 3.71
N LEU A 54 -7.47 -4.83 4.64
CA LEU A 54 -7.53 -3.43 5.08
C LEU A 54 -6.22 -2.94 5.72
N SER A 55 -5.38 -3.87 6.18
CA SER A 55 -4.07 -3.61 6.79
C SER A 55 -2.88 -3.68 5.81
N CYS A 56 -3.13 -3.89 4.51
CA CYS A 56 -2.08 -3.98 3.47
C CYS A 56 -1.04 -2.85 3.56
N PHE A 57 -1.50 -1.64 3.84
CA PHE A 57 -0.67 -0.43 3.80
C PHE A 57 -0.43 0.18 5.19
N ASP A 58 -0.83 -0.48 6.28
CA ASP A 58 -0.62 0.04 7.63
C ASP A 58 0.88 0.24 7.93
N LEU A 59 1.72 -0.71 7.48
CA LEU A 59 3.18 -0.61 7.59
C LEU A 59 3.73 0.57 6.78
N ALA A 60 3.25 0.77 5.56
CA ALA A 60 3.67 1.90 4.74
C ALA A 60 3.26 3.23 5.40
N GLN A 61 2.05 3.31 5.94
CA GLN A 61 1.52 4.49 6.60
C GLN A 61 2.30 4.84 7.87
N LEU A 62 2.70 3.83 8.65
CA LEU A 62 3.46 3.99 9.89
C LEU A 62 4.89 4.48 9.62
N ARG A 63 5.52 4.03 8.52
CA ARG A 63 6.83 4.51 8.08
C ARG A 63 6.79 5.96 7.59
N ILE A 64 5.78 6.32 6.80
CA ILE A 64 5.58 7.71 6.34
C ILE A 64 5.37 8.67 7.52
N HIS A 65 4.64 8.25 8.54
CA HIS A 65 4.38 9.07 9.74
C HIS A 65 5.54 9.10 10.75
N SER A 66 6.52 8.20 10.64
CA SER A 66 7.70 8.17 11.52
C SER A 66 8.92 8.91 10.96
N LEU A 67 8.75 9.63 9.85
CA LEU A 67 9.77 10.45 9.18
C LEU A 67 9.62 11.93 9.49
#